data_AF-A0A3R8KGJ2-F1
#
_entry.id   AF-A0A3R8KGJ2-F1
#
_cell.length_a   1.000
_cell.length_b   1.000
_cell.length_c   1.000
_cell.angle_alpha   90.00
_cell.angle_beta   90.00
_cell.angle_gamma   90.00
#
_symmetry.space_group_name_H-M   'P 1'
#
loop_
_entity.id
_entity.type
_entity.pdbx_description
1 polymer ?
#
loop_
_entity_poly.entity_id
_entity_poly.type
_entity_poly.pdbx_seq_one_letter_code
_entity_poly.pdbx_strand_id
1 'polypeptide(L)'
;MTASAQSVHQKIPKAYRGTWKLKHASNFKIKKHSKLIVKSRYVKGPQPIGTFKGHKLGVHKGKKFVSFYLINKKGHQVSESTTMRLTHYKHKKALAVGVDVSTLYFTK
;
A
#
# COMPACT_ATOMS: atom_id res chain seq x y z
N MET A 1 24.77 -9.47 -17.64
CA MET A 1 23.52 -9.59 -16.86
C MET A 1 22.80 -8.25 -16.86
N THR A 2 21.81 -8.06 -17.73
CA THR A 2 21.03 -6.81 -17.76
C THR A 2 19.85 -6.93 -16.80
N ALA A 3 20.02 -6.40 -15.59
CA ALA A 3 18.94 -6.21 -14.64
C ALA A 3 17.90 -5.27 -15.26
N SER A 4 16.84 -5.84 -15.84
CA SER A 4 15.71 -5.13 -16.42
C SER A 4 15.24 -4.04 -15.46
N ALA A 5 15.38 -2.77 -15.88
CA ALA A 5 14.85 -1.61 -15.19
C ALA A 5 13.37 -1.85 -14.87
N GLN A 6 13.10 -2.28 -13.64
CA GLN A 6 11.77 -2.69 -13.22
C GLN A 6 10.91 -1.44 -13.24
N SER A 7 10.09 -1.30 -14.30
CA SER A 7 9.30 -0.11 -14.63
C SER A 7 8.81 0.60 -13.37
N VAL A 8 9.47 1.69 -12.98
CA VAL A 8 9.22 2.42 -11.73
C VAL A 8 7.77 2.91 -11.64
N HIS A 9 7.12 3.07 -12.80
CA HIS A 9 5.73 3.48 -12.96
C HIS A 9 4.71 2.34 -13.05
N GLN A 10 4.91 1.26 -12.30
CA GLN A 10 3.93 0.18 -12.24
C GLN A 10 2.60 0.62 -11.60
N LYS A 11 1.49 0.04 -12.09
CA LYS A 11 0.15 0.26 -11.53
C LYS A 11 -0.09 -0.75 -10.40
N ILE A 12 -0.78 -0.31 -9.34
CA ILE A 12 -1.26 -1.23 -8.29
C ILE A 12 -2.23 -2.26 -8.93
N PRO A 13 -2.07 -3.57 -8.70
CA PRO A 13 -2.93 -4.61 -9.29
C PRO A 13 -4.41 -4.45 -8.92
N LYS A 14 -5.32 -4.84 -9.82
CA LYS A 14 -6.78 -4.69 -9.62
C LYS A 14 -7.28 -5.30 -8.32
N ALA A 15 -6.72 -6.44 -7.90
CA ALA A 15 -7.14 -7.15 -6.69
C ALA A 15 -6.98 -6.34 -5.39
N TYR A 16 -6.04 -5.39 -5.36
CA TYR A 16 -5.77 -4.50 -4.22
C TYR A 16 -6.62 -3.22 -4.25
N ARG A 17 -7.19 -2.88 -5.41
CA ARG A 17 -7.93 -1.62 -5.60
C ARG A 17 -9.28 -1.64 -4.89
N GLY A 18 -9.76 -0.45 -4.54
CA GLY A 18 -11.02 -0.21 -3.89
C GLY A 18 -10.87 0.62 -2.61
N THR A 19 -11.98 0.77 -1.90
CA THR A 19 -12.01 1.41 -0.59
C THR A 19 -12.09 0.31 0.46
N TRP A 20 -11.14 0.33 1.40
CA TRP A 20 -11.04 -0.61 2.49
C TRP A 20 -11.24 0.12 3.81
N LYS A 21 -11.86 -0.53 4.79
CA LYS A 21 -12.17 0.04 6.11
C LYS A 21 -11.29 -0.60 7.17
N LEU A 22 -10.62 0.22 7.98
CA LEU A 22 -9.77 -0.25 9.06
C LEU A 22 -10.59 -1.06 10.07
N LYS A 23 -10.10 -2.27 10.37
CA LYS A 23 -10.67 -3.17 11.37
C LYS A 23 -9.77 -3.33 12.59
N HIS A 24 -8.46 -3.38 12.37
CA HIS A 24 -7.50 -3.58 13.43
C HIS A 24 -6.19 -2.83 13.13
N ALA A 25 -5.62 -2.24 14.16
CA ALA A 25 -4.32 -1.58 14.15
C ALA A 25 -3.59 -2.04 15.42
N SER A 26 -2.40 -2.63 15.27
CA SER A 26 -1.67 -3.21 16.40
C SER A 26 -1.08 -2.14 17.31
N ASN A 27 -0.28 -1.20 16.77
CA ASN A 27 0.48 -0.24 17.60
C ASN A 27 0.13 1.23 17.31
N PHE A 28 -0.94 1.51 16.56
CA PHE A 28 -1.37 2.87 16.25
C PHE A 28 -2.80 3.14 16.74
N LYS A 29 -3.01 4.28 17.39
CA LYS A 29 -4.34 4.82 17.73
C LYS A 29 -5.00 5.44 16.50
N ILE A 30 -5.39 4.61 15.54
CA ILE A 30 -6.12 5.06 14.35
C ILE A 30 -7.62 4.86 14.58
N LYS A 31 -8.43 5.87 14.22
CA LYS A 31 -9.89 5.78 14.30
C LYS A 31 -10.39 4.53 13.55
N LYS A 32 -11.15 3.67 14.23
CA LYS A 32 -11.81 2.51 13.61
C LYS A 32 -12.61 2.96 12.38
N HIS A 33 -12.68 2.10 11.36
CA HIS A 33 -13.34 2.37 10.08
C HIS A 33 -12.71 3.48 9.22
N SER A 34 -11.51 3.96 9.57
CA SER A 34 -10.71 4.81 8.68
C SER A 34 -10.54 4.16 7.32
N LYS A 35 -10.66 4.96 6.25
CA LYS A 35 -10.66 4.47 4.88
C LYS A 35 -9.25 4.42 4.33
N LEU A 36 -8.91 3.30 3.72
CA LEU A 36 -7.78 3.15 2.82
C LEU A 36 -8.32 3.05 1.38
N ILE A 37 -8.03 4.05 0.57
CA ILE A 37 -8.43 4.12 -0.83
C ILE A 37 -7.23 3.73 -1.68
N VAL A 38 -7.38 2.66 -2.46
CA VAL A 38 -6.34 2.16 -3.37
C VAL A 38 -6.89 2.21 -4.80
N LYS A 39 -6.24 2.96 -5.69
CA LYS A 39 -6.50 2.98 -7.14
C LYS A 39 -5.22 2.60 -7.89
N SER A 40 -5.26 2.60 -9.23
CA SER A 40 -4.11 2.19 -10.06
C SER A 40 -2.82 2.96 -9.79
N ARG A 41 -2.90 4.27 -9.50
CA ARG A 41 -1.76 5.17 -9.22
C ARG A 41 -2.06 6.10 -8.04
N TYR A 42 -2.79 5.60 -7.05
CA TYR A 42 -3.20 6.39 -5.90
C TYR A 42 -3.42 5.52 -4.68
N VAL A 43 -2.85 5.93 -3.56
CA VAL A 43 -3.11 5.35 -2.25
C VAL A 43 -3.40 6.51 -1.30
N LYS A 44 -4.50 6.45 -0.55
CA LYS A 44 -4.77 7.38 0.54
C LYS A 44 -5.27 6.60 1.74
N GLY A 45 -4.57 6.70 2.85
CA GLY A 45 -4.94 6.09 4.12
C GLY A 45 -4.81 7.07 5.28
N PRO A 46 -5.21 6.63 6.48
CA PRO A 46 -4.88 7.34 7.73
C PRO A 46 -3.37 7.39 7.93
N GLN A 47 -2.88 8.28 8.80
CA GLN A 47 -1.50 8.16 9.28
C GLN A 47 -1.33 6.85 10.06
N PRO A 48 -0.17 6.17 9.96
CA PRO A 48 1.07 6.61 9.29
C PRO A 48 1.11 6.39 7.77
N ILE A 49 0.10 5.76 7.14
CA ILE A 49 0.13 5.48 5.69
C ILE A 49 0.24 6.78 4.89
N GLY A 50 -0.65 7.75 5.12
CA GLY A 50 -0.64 9.01 4.37
C GLY A 50 -1.18 8.88 2.94
N THR A 51 -0.76 9.78 2.05
CA THR A 51 -1.29 9.89 0.67
C THR A 51 -0.18 9.86 -0.38
N PHE A 52 -0.32 8.96 -1.35
CA PHE A 52 0.57 8.79 -2.49
C PHE A 52 -0.22 8.93 -3.78
N LYS A 53 0.27 9.73 -4.74
CA LYS A 53 -0.47 10.02 -5.97
C LYS A 53 0.43 10.18 -7.20
N GLY A 54 -0.08 9.70 -8.33
CA GLY A 54 0.42 10.04 -9.67
C GLY A 54 1.84 9.56 -9.93
N HIS A 55 2.64 10.42 -10.57
CA HIS A 55 4.02 10.13 -10.98
C HIS A 55 5.01 10.03 -9.82
N LYS A 56 4.62 10.45 -8.61
CA LYS A 56 5.44 10.33 -7.39
C LYS A 56 5.23 9.00 -6.67
N LEU A 57 4.35 8.12 -7.16
CA LEU A 57 4.10 6.81 -6.55
C LEU A 57 4.89 5.72 -7.29
N GLY A 58 5.91 5.18 -6.61
CA GLY A 58 6.58 3.95 -7.01
C GLY A 58 5.81 2.73 -6.55
N VAL A 59 5.75 1.69 -7.39
CA VAL A 59 5.06 0.44 -7.06
C VAL A 59 5.98 -0.72 -7.41
N HIS A 60 6.23 -1.58 -6.42
CA HIS A 60 6.91 -2.85 -6.60
C HIS A 60 5.93 -4.01 -6.36
N LYS A 61 5.86 -4.93 -7.32
CA LYS A 61 5.03 -6.15 -7.22
C LYS A 61 5.91 -7.35 -6.91
N GLY A 62 5.77 -7.91 -5.72
CA GLY A 62 6.32 -9.22 -5.37
C GLY A 62 5.31 -10.34 -5.61
N LYS A 63 5.73 -11.60 -5.38
CA LYS A 63 4.88 -12.80 -5.61
C LYS A 63 3.56 -12.78 -4.83
N LYS A 64 3.55 -12.23 -3.60
CA LYS A 64 2.39 -12.20 -2.70
C LYS A 64 2.15 -10.83 -2.05
N PHE A 65 2.84 -9.78 -2.52
CA PHE A 65 2.77 -8.46 -1.92
C PHE A 65 2.92 -7.36 -2.96
N VAL A 66 2.44 -6.17 -2.61
CA VAL A 66 2.64 -4.94 -3.37
C VAL A 66 3.23 -3.93 -2.41
N SER A 67 4.43 -3.43 -2.68
CA SER A 67 5.03 -2.34 -1.94
C SER A 67 4.85 -1.03 -2.71
N PHE A 68 4.64 0.05 -1.99
CA PHE A 68 4.51 1.38 -2.56
C PHE A 68 5.31 2.40 -1.74
N TYR A 69 5.85 3.39 -2.44
CA TYR A 69 6.78 4.38 -1.89
C TYR A 69 6.74 5.66 -2.72
N LEU A 70 7.31 6.74 -2.20
CA LEU A 70 7.52 7.96 -2.96
C LEU A 70 8.76 7.83 -3.85
N ILE A 71 8.64 8.31 -5.08
CA ILE A 71 9.75 8.46 -6.03
C ILE A 71 9.94 9.93 -6.40
N ASN A 72 11.19 10.32 -6.64
CA ASN A 72 11.51 11.63 -7.19
C ASN A 72 11.28 11.67 -8.71
N LYS A 73 11.52 12.84 -9.33
CA LYS A 73 11.38 13.03 -10.78
C LYS A 73 12.31 12.13 -11.60
N LYS A 74 13.43 11.67 -11.03
CA LYS A 74 14.39 10.73 -11.64
C LYS A 74 14.00 9.26 -11.42
N GLY A 75 12.86 8.99 -10.77
CA GLY A 75 12.39 7.64 -10.47
C GLY A 75 13.09 6.98 -9.26
N HIS A 76 13.95 7.68 -8.54
CA HIS A 76 14.60 7.12 -7.35
C HIS A 76 13.65 7.18 -6.16
N GLN A 77 13.66 6.12 -5.35
CA GLN A 77 12.91 6.06 -4.11
C GLN A 77 13.41 7.13 -3.12
N VAL A 78 12.48 7.85 -2.49
CA VAL A 78 12.76 8.94 -1.53
C VAL A 78 11.96 8.80 -0.23
N SER A 79 11.27 7.68 -0.03
CA SER A 79 10.62 7.34 1.23
C SER A 79 10.81 5.86 1.55
N GLU A 80 10.49 5.49 2.79
CA GLU A 80 10.30 4.09 3.13
C GLU A 80 9.18 3.45 2.31
N SER A 81 9.28 2.12 2.16
CA SER A 81 8.29 1.32 1.45
C SER A 81 7.20 0.85 2.40
N THR A 82 5.94 1.16 2.07
CA THR A 82 4.78 0.55 2.72
C THR A 82 4.36 -0.69 1.95
N THR A 83 4.13 -1.80 2.65
CA THR A 83 3.81 -3.08 1.99
C THR A 83 2.36 -3.49 2.21
N MET A 84 1.69 -3.93 1.15
CA MET A 84 0.34 -4.48 1.17
C MET A 84 0.34 -5.97 0.82
N ARG A 85 -0.42 -6.75 1.58
CA ARG A 85 -0.71 -8.16 1.29
C ARG A 85 -2.21 -8.38 1.27
N LEU A 86 -2.69 -9.09 0.26
CA LEU A 86 -4.05 -9.62 0.27
C LEU A 86 -4.10 -10.80 1.23
N THR A 87 -5.06 -10.79 2.14
CA THR A 87 -5.25 -11.81 3.16
C THR A 87 -6.73 -11.91 3.51
N HIS A 88 -7.04 -12.65 4.58
CA HIS A 88 -8.34 -12.68 5.22
C HIS A 88 -8.22 -12.20 6.67
N TYR A 89 -9.20 -11.42 7.12
CA TYR A 89 -9.36 -11.03 8.51
C TYR A 89 -10.77 -11.42 8.95
N LYS A 90 -10.89 -12.35 9.90
CA LYS A 90 -12.18 -12.93 10.34
C LYS A 90 -13.06 -13.37 9.16
N HIS A 91 -12.51 -14.23 8.29
CA HIS A 91 -13.16 -14.75 7.07
C HIS A 91 -13.53 -13.73 5.99
N LYS A 92 -13.21 -12.44 6.19
CA LYS A 92 -13.45 -11.39 5.18
C LYS A 92 -12.16 -11.07 4.45
N LYS A 93 -12.25 -10.87 3.14
CA LYS A 93 -11.13 -10.39 2.33
C LYS A 93 -10.56 -9.10 2.92
N ALA A 94 -9.25 -9.08 3.11
CA ALA A 94 -8.55 -8.01 3.77
C ALA A 94 -7.27 -7.59 3.03
N LEU A 95 -6.87 -6.35 3.27
CA LEU A 95 -5.51 -5.87 3.05
C LEU A 95 -4.81 -5.73 4.39
N ALA A 96 -3.74 -6.51 4.57
CA ALA A 96 -2.76 -6.26 5.60
C ALA A 96 -1.75 -5.23 5.06
N VAL A 97 -1.65 -4.09 5.73
CA VAL A 97 -0.73 -3.02 5.39
C VAL A 97 0.32 -2.93 6.48
N GLY A 98 1.56 -3.27 6.14
CA GLY A 98 2.71 -3.13 7.05
C GLY A 98 3.25 -1.71 6.97
N VAL A 99 3.27 -1.03 8.12
CA VAL A 99 3.90 0.29 8.29
C VAL A 99 4.75 0.23 9.54
N ASP A 100 6.06 0.44 9.37
CA ASP A 100 7.06 0.28 10.44
C ASP A 100 6.90 -1.10 11.13
N VAL A 101 6.92 -1.16 12.46
CA VAL A 101 6.72 -2.38 13.26
C VAL A 101 5.26 -2.85 13.36
N SER A 102 4.31 -2.19 12.69
CA SER A 102 2.88 -2.48 12.82
C SER A 102 2.24 -3.05 11.56
N THR A 103 1.19 -3.84 11.76
CA THR A 103 0.30 -4.28 10.67
C THR A 103 -1.10 -3.74 10.89
N LEU A 104 -1.63 -3.07 9.87
CA LEU A 104 -2.99 -2.56 9.82
C LEU A 104 -3.85 -3.48 8.94
N TYR A 105 -4.98 -3.94 9.46
CA TYR A 105 -5.91 -4.78 8.70
C TYR A 105 -7.12 -3.96 8.25
N PHE A 106 -7.32 -3.90 6.94
CA PHE A 106 -8.48 -3.26 6.33
C PHE A 106 -9.33 -4.29 5.59
N THR A 107 -10.65 -4.28 5.76
CA THR A 107 -11.57 -5.15 5.01
C THR A 107 -12.43 -4.34 4.04
N LYS A 108 -12.98 -4.99 3.02
CA LYS A 108 -14.10 -4.42 2.25
C LYS A 108 -15.41 -4.57 3.03
#